data_AF-A0A8C8BEB8-F1
#
_entry.id   AF-A0A8C8BEB8-F1
#
_cell.length_a   1.000
_cell.length_b   1.000
_cell.length_c   1.000
_cell.angle_alpha   90.00
_cell.angle_beta   90.00
_cell.angle_gamma   90.00
#
_symmetry.space_group_name_H-M   'P 1'
#
loop_
_entity.id
_entity.type
_entity.pdbx_description
1 polymer ?
#
loop_
_entity_poly.entity_id
_entity_poly.type
_entity_poly.pdbx_seq_one_letter_code
_entity_poly.pdbx_strand_id
1 'polypeptide(L)' 'MQSSKISLIVPCGLQTLLEGVSQAVIEDNPDNIAEFFALYFQDLATFQKDLIKLVEKFELMRGKVVAVCSFKIF' A
#
# COMPACT_ATOMS: atom_id res chain seq x y z
N MET A 1 24.87 15.72 28.89
CA MET A 1 23.98 14.68 28.34
C MET A 1 23.23 15.28 27.17
N GLN A 2 23.58 14.94 25.92
CA GLN A 2 22.82 15.37 24.75
C GLN A 2 21.61 14.45 24.59
N SER A 3 20.41 14.97 24.82
CA SER A 3 19.17 14.27 24.50
C SER A 3 19.01 14.25 22.98
N SER A 4 19.06 13.06 22.38
CA SER A 4 18.76 12.89 20.96
C SER A 4 17.25 13.09 20.78
N LYS A 5 16.85 14.21 20.16
CA LYS A 5 15.45 14.48 19.84
C LYS A 5 15.00 13.47 18.78
N ILE A 6 14.30 12.42 19.22
CA ILE A 6 13.70 11.43 18.31
C ILE A 6 12.52 12.09 17.62
N SER A 7 12.64 12.33 16.32
CA SER A 7 11.52 12.73 15.49
C SER A 7 10.70 11.50 15.11
N LEU A 8 9.45 11.42 15.59
CA LEU A 8 8.47 10.47 15.08
C LEU A 8 7.88 11.03 13.78
N ILE A 9 8.15 10.36 12.66
CA ILE A 9 7.60 10.70 11.35
C ILE A 9 6.54 9.66 11.01
N VAL A 10 5.32 10.12 10.71
CA VAL A 10 4.27 9.26 10.16
C VAL A 10 4.53 9.11 8.67
N PRO A 11 4.68 7.88 8.15
CA PRO A 11 4.83 7.66 6.72
C PRO A 11 3.64 8.22 5.93
N CYS A 12 3.94 8.81 4.78
CA CYS A 12 2.93 9.18 3.80
C CYS A 12 2.09 7.93 3.45
N GLY A 13 0.77 8.09 3.34
CA GLY A 13 -0.12 6.98 2.97
C GLY A 13 -0.53 6.04 4.11
N LEU A 14 0.10 6.08 5.28
CA LEU A 14 -0.32 5.24 6.42
C LEU A 14 -1.76 5.55 6.85
N GLN A 15 -2.15 6.82 6.86
CA GLN A 15 -3.52 7.23 7.19
C GLN A 15 -4.52 6.59 6.22
N THR A 16 -4.30 6.74 4.91
CA THR A 16 -5.20 6.19 3.88
C THR A 16 -5.25 4.66 3.94
N LEU A 17 -4.12 4.00 4.21
CA LEU A 17 -4.06 2.56 4.39
C LEU A 17 -4.94 2.09 5.56
N LEU A 18 -4.84 2.78 6.69
CA LEU A 18 -5.63 2.48 7.89
C LEU A 18 -7.10 2.83 7.71
N GLU A 19 -7.44 3.93 7.01
CA GLU A 19 -8.81 4.27 6.66
C GLU A 19 -9.46 3.19 5.77
N GLY A 20 -8.74 2.71 4.74
CA GLY A 20 -9.23 1.68 3.83
C GLY A 20 -9.56 0.36 4.54
N VAL A 21 -8.64 -0.15 5.36
CA VAL A 21 -8.90 -1.40 6.12
C VAL A 21 -9.98 -1.19 7.19
N SER A 22 -10.07 -0.01 7.81
CA SER A 22 -11.12 0.29 8.79
C SER A 22 -12.51 0.28 8.16
N GLN A 23 -12.65 0.90 6.98
CA GLN A 23 -13.88 0.86 6.20
C GLN A 23 -14.27 -0.57 5.84
N ALA A 24 -13.30 -1.36 5.36
CA ALA A 24 -13.53 -2.76 4.99
C ALA A 24 -14.00 -3.63 6.18
N VAL A 25 -13.47 -3.39 7.39
CA VAL A 25 -13.93 -4.09 8.60
C VAL A 25 -15.35 -3.71 8.97
N ILE A 26 -15.73 -2.43 8.85
CA ILE A 26 -17.09 -1.98 9.16
C ILE A 26 -18.09 -2.61 8.19
N GLU A 27 -17.72 -2.74 6.92
CA GLU A 27 -18.56 -3.32 5.88
C GLU A 27 -18.72 -4.83 5.99
N ASP A 28 -17.61 -5.55 6.24
CA ASP A 28 -17.60 -7.02 6.29
C ASP A 28 -18.02 -7.58 7.67
N ASN A 29 -17.81 -6.79 8.74
CA ASN A 29 -18.04 -7.18 10.13
C ASN A 29 -17.49 -8.58 10.47
N PRO A 30 -16.17 -8.81 10.31
CA PRO A 30 -15.57 -10.12 10.48
C PRO A 30 -15.56 -10.55 11.94
N ASP A 31 -15.83 -11.84 12.20
CA ASP A 31 -15.71 -12.43 13.53
C ASP A 31 -14.26 -12.43 14.06
N ASN A 32 -13.29 -12.46 13.15
CA ASN A 32 -11.86 -12.45 13.45
C ASN A 32 -11.12 -11.33 12.71
N ILE A 33 -10.95 -10.20 13.39
CA ILE A 33 -10.29 -8.99 12.85
C ILE A 33 -8.83 -9.27 12.45
N ALA A 34 -8.11 -10.10 13.22
CA ALA A 34 -6.70 -10.37 12.96
C ALA A 34 -6.49 -11.17 11.67
N GLU A 35 -7.33 -12.19 11.46
CA GLU A 35 -7.33 -12.98 10.22
C GLU A 35 -7.76 -12.13 9.02
N PHE A 36 -8.80 -11.30 9.20
CA PHE A 36 -9.23 -10.35 8.18
C PHE A 36 -8.08 -9.42 7.76
N PHE A 37 -7.31 -8.85 8.71
CA PHE A 37 -6.17 -8.00 8.40
C PHE A 37 -5.09 -8.74 7.62
N ALA A 38 -4.78 -9.99 8.02
CA ALA A 38 -3.77 -10.79 7.33
C ALA A 38 -4.13 -11.00 5.85
N LEU A 39 -5.38 -11.38 5.59
CA LEU A 39 -5.90 -11.59 4.23
C LEU A 39 -5.97 -10.28 3.44
N TYR A 40 -6.54 -9.23 4.03
CA TYR A 40 -6.68 -7.91 3.40
C TYR A 40 -5.33 -7.35 2.92
N PHE A 41 -4.30 -7.40 3.77
CA PHE A 41 -2.98 -6.90 3.38
C PHE A 41 -2.24 -7.83 2.42
N GLN A 42 -2.50 -9.14 2.47
CA GLN A 42 -1.98 -10.08 1.47
C GLN A 42 -2.55 -9.79 0.07
N ASP A 43 -3.85 -9.53 -0.02
CA ASP A 43 -4.52 -9.18 -1.27
C ASP A 43 -4.05 -7.83 -1.79
N LEU A 44 -3.93 -6.82 -0.91
CA LEU A 44 -3.41 -5.51 -1.27
C LEU A 44 -1.97 -5.58 -1.83
N ALA A 45 -1.10 -6.36 -1.19
CA ALA A 45 0.27 -6.54 -1.66
C ALA A 45 0.33 -7.28 -3.01
N THR A 46 -0.60 -8.20 -3.24
CA THR A 46 -0.72 -8.91 -4.52
C THR A 46 -1.22 -7.98 -5.62
N PHE A 47 -2.26 -7.20 -5.34
CA PHE A 47 -2.79 -6.19 -6.24
C PHE A 47 -1.72 -5.15 -6.64
N GLN A 48 -0.90 -4.70 -5.70
CA GLN A 48 0.19 -3.77 -5.99
C GLN A 48 1.19 -4.35 -7.00
N LYS A 49 1.56 -5.62 -6.86
CA LYS A 49 2.46 -6.30 -7.80
C LYS A 49 1.85 -6.40 -9.20
N ASP A 50 0.57 -6.74 -9.28
CA ASP A 50 -0.10 -6.88 -10.56
C ASP A 50 -0.36 -5.54 -11.24
N LEU A 51 -0.61 -4.48 -10.46
CA LEU A 51 -0.66 -3.11 -10.98
C LEU A 51 0.69 -2.70 -11.58
N ILE A 52 1.80 -2.99 -10.91
CA ILE A 52 3.16 -2.70 -11.43
C ILE A 52 3.38 -3.44 -12.76
N LYS A 53 3.10 -4.75 -12.81
CA LYS A 53 3.22 -5.54 -14.05
C LYS A 53 2.33 -5.00 -15.18
N LEU A 54 1.12 -4.55 -14.85
CA LEU A 54 0.19 -4.00 -15.83
C LEU A 54 0.72 -2.70 -16.41
N VAL A 55 1.25 -1.81 -15.57
CA VAL A 55 1.89 -0.56 -15.99
C VAL A 55 3.10 -0.84 -16.86
N GLU A 56 3.97 -1.77 -16.46
CA GLU A 56 5.12 -2.20 -17.26
C GLU A 56 4.69 -2.69 -18.66
N LYS A 57 3.64 -3.53 -18.71
CA LYS A 57 3.09 -4.02 -19.98
C LYS A 57 2.52 -2.88 -20.82
N PHE A 58 1.81 -1.93 -20.22
CA PHE A 58 1.23 -0.79 -20.93
C PHE A 58 2.31 0.10 -21.53
N GLU A 59 3.39 0.37 -20.79
CA GLU A 59 4.50 1.19 -21.28
C GLU A 59 5.34 0.46 -22.35
N LEU A 60 5.53 -0.87 -22.21
CA LEU A 60 6.13 -1.70 -23.26
C LEU A 60 5.35 -1.60 -24.58
N MET A 61 4.02 -1.73 -24.51
CA MET A 61 3.14 -1.58 -25.68
C MET A 61 3.20 -0.18 -26.30
N ARG A 62 3.57 0.85 -25.51
CA ARG A 62 3.72 2.23 -25.97
C ARG A 62 5.13 2.58 -26.46
N GLY A 63 6.08 1.64 -26.43
CA GLY A 63 7.45 1.83 -26.92
C GLY A 63 8.30 2.81 -26.10
N LYS A 64 7.93 3.09 -24.84
CA LYS A 64 8.69 3.98 -23.95
C LYS A 64 9.47 3.16 -22.92
N VAL A 65 10.80 3.28 -22.93
CA VAL A 65 11.66 2.80 -21.83
C VAL A 65 11.93 3.97 -20.91
N VAL A 66 11.34 3.97 -19.71
CA VAL A 66 11.66 4.94 -18.66
C VAL A 66 11.89 4.19 -17.36
N ALA A 67 12.96 4.55 -16.66
CA ALA A 67 13.22 4.11 -15.30
C ALA A 67 11.98 4.36 -14.44
N VAL A 68 11.48 3.32 -13.78
CA VAL A 68 10.34 3.40 -12.86
C VAL A 68 10.77 4.21 -11.63
N CYS A 69 10.85 5.53 -11.78
CA CYS A 69 10.94 6.45 -10.66
C CYS A 69 9.56 6.49 -10.01
N SER A 70 9.45 5.72 -8.93
CA SER A 70 8.48 5.92 -7.85
C SER A 70 7.03 6.02 -8.33
N PHE A 71 6.40 4.86 -8.55
CA PHE A 71 4.96 4.75 -8.31
C PHE A 71 4.72 5.02 -6.82
N LYS A 72 4.66 6.31 -6.48
CA LYS A 72 4.30 6.83 -5.18
C LYS A 72 2.78 6.78 -5.09
N ILE A 73 2.26 5.55 -5.04
CA ILE A 73 0.97 5.28 -4.44
C ILE A 73 1.37 4.77 -3.06
N PHE A 74 0.95 5.49 -2.02
CA PHE A 74 1.45 5.57 -0.65
C PHE A 74 2.54 6.63 -0.41
#